data_AF-A0A1A7WR77-F1
#
_entry.id   AF-A0A1A7WR77-F1
#
_cell.length_a   1.000
_cell.length_b   1.000
_cell.length_c   1.000
_cell.angle_alpha   90.00
_cell.angle_beta   90.00
_cell.angle_gamma   90.00
#
_symmetry.space_group_name_H-M   'P 1'
#
loop_
_entity.id
_entity.type
_entity.pdbx_description
1 polymer ?
#
loop_
_entity_poly.entity_id
_entity_poly.type
_entity_poly.pdbx_seq_one_letter_code
_entity_poly.pdbx_strand_id
1 'polypeptide(L)'
;MFGEMRRGREFNGPTPHSTAVIAKLPQSRPTNHQFLQEQRREAIRGQLLDYKRDIGNCDVKTSLFESSKHHYVRKAVERRVGAEQQQHQAQIDQRRCRFKQMLEMEKEQLLLEMEVKMTEMKTERLSGMQERLQFLQERSERERLQQVTEKLEQLFREQDHETRSALSRRREQQVCQERAVQVRTQQEEKQRQREEERWIDELLEDDQQAKDKLDHLSAQLRQQRVTEQQQELRRQMEEKEKRRQEGKEQKEEESRLLWTQNQNLLLEDQRNLQLKLQEQQNHSRQLVRDIRGKMRQRAREQQEELQLDMKILQDQTQQTVDLRQEAAERKVEIREEQQRYLQYLSEVRQRQKREEEEWKQLLEEKHQEILTKQNQQRHRHQQARSHLMEEVMEARHLQVQNRLDNNLHKKAELQKEKEALFQTTEEEKLKQKEERKRFVGFMLLLLLLCT
;
A
#
# COMPACT_ATOMS: atom_id res chain seq x y z
N MET A 1 75.39 217.21 -114.94
CA MET A 1 75.64 218.52 -114.27
C MET A 1 77.11 218.84 -114.44
N PHE A 2 77.45 220.11 -114.65
CA PHE A 2 78.79 220.65 -114.95
C PHE A 2 79.43 220.22 -116.29
N GLY A 3 80.29 221.09 -116.83
CA GLY A 3 80.78 221.08 -118.23
C GLY A 3 82.24 221.54 -118.35
N GLU A 4 82.52 222.56 -119.19
CA GLU A 4 83.84 223.13 -119.58
C GLU A 4 84.51 222.55 -120.86
N MET A 5 85.44 223.21 -121.58
CA MET A 5 85.72 224.63 -121.90
C MET A 5 86.56 224.67 -123.21
N ARG A 6 86.78 225.86 -123.81
CA ARG A 6 87.45 226.05 -125.13
C ARG A 6 88.97 226.28 -125.05
N ARG A 7 89.72 225.93 -126.13
CA ARG A 7 90.66 226.83 -126.89
C ARG A 7 91.31 226.12 -128.11
N GLY A 8 91.85 226.90 -129.06
CA GLY A 8 92.42 226.45 -130.36
C GLY A 8 93.94 226.27 -130.37
N ARG A 9 94.57 226.09 -131.56
CA ARG A 9 96.04 225.96 -131.72
C ARG A 9 96.63 226.48 -133.03
N GLU A 10 97.92 226.82 -132.91
CA GLU A 10 98.76 227.57 -133.85
C GLU A 10 100.25 227.11 -133.73
N PHE A 11 100.95 227.15 -134.87
CA PHE A 11 102.35 226.79 -135.28
C PHE A 11 103.52 227.50 -134.56
N ASN A 12 104.75 226.95 -134.62
CA ASN A 12 106.07 227.65 -134.50
C ASN A 12 107.25 226.74 -134.94
N GLY A 13 108.39 227.30 -135.40
CA GLY A 13 109.58 226.57 -135.94
C GLY A 13 110.94 226.97 -135.30
N PRO A 14 112.11 226.58 -135.87
CA PRO A 14 113.42 226.67 -135.19
C PRO A 14 114.37 227.86 -135.51
N THR A 15 114.02 228.84 -136.35
CA THR A 15 114.59 230.20 -136.17
C THR A 15 113.79 230.95 -135.10
N PRO A 16 114.40 231.83 -134.28
CA PRO A 16 113.65 232.63 -133.34
C PRO A 16 112.69 233.56 -134.11
N HIS A 17 111.41 233.49 -133.75
CA HIS A 17 110.26 234.11 -134.44
C HIS A 17 109.93 233.49 -135.83
N SER A 18 108.68 233.46 -136.30
CA SER A 18 107.41 232.84 -135.83
C SER A 18 106.35 233.11 -136.94
N THR A 19 105.05 232.77 -136.90
CA THR A 19 104.13 232.16 -135.91
C THR A 19 102.93 231.55 -136.67
N ALA A 20 102.24 230.58 -136.07
CA ALA A 20 100.84 230.25 -136.41
C ALA A 20 100.54 229.72 -137.84
N VAL A 21 99.34 229.23 -138.18
CA VAL A 21 98.10 228.94 -137.45
C VAL A 21 97.76 227.46 -137.79
N ILE A 22 96.60 226.95 -137.38
CA ILE A 22 95.81 225.97 -138.15
C ILE A 22 96.48 224.58 -138.38
N ALA A 23 95.82 223.58 -138.98
CA ALA A 23 94.43 223.53 -139.41
C ALA A 23 93.62 222.47 -138.67
N LYS A 24 92.44 222.90 -138.20
CA LYS A 24 91.37 222.06 -137.67
C LYS A 24 90.92 221.05 -138.73
N LEU A 25 91.61 219.92 -138.90
CA LEU A 25 91.20 218.94 -139.90
C LEU A 25 91.33 217.49 -139.44
N PRO A 26 90.39 216.64 -139.86
CA PRO A 26 88.94 216.88 -139.88
C PRO A 26 88.29 216.01 -138.82
N GLN A 27 87.03 216.30 -138.48
CA GLN A 27 86.22 215.39 -137.68
C GLN A 27 85.94 214.11 -138.50
N SER A 28 86.89 213.17 -138.54
CA SER A 28 86.77 211.87 -139.23
C SER A 28 85.91 210.88 -138.42
N ARG A 29 84.85 211.38 -137.78
CA ARG A 29 83.80 210.56 -137.18
C ARG A 29 82.63 210.57 -138.15
N PRO A 30 82.38 209.47 -138.89
CA PRO A 30 81.09 209.28 -139.52
C PRO A 30 80.04 209.24 -138.43
N THR A 31 78.84 209.77 -138.71
CA THR A 31 77.69 209.79 -137.80
C THR A 31 77.35 208.42 -137.19
N ASN A 32 77.83 207.33 -137.81
CA ASN A 32 77.56 205.94 -137.46
C ASN A 32 78.65 205.24 -136.63
N HIS A 33 79.69 205.92 -136.10
CA HIS A 33 80.75 205.22 -135.34
C HIS A 33 80.23 204.53 -134.06
N GLN A 34 79.29 205.16 -133.34
CA GLN A 34 78.65 204.54 -132.17
C GLN A 34 77.79 203.33 -132.57
N PHE A 35 77.06 203.41 -133.69
CA PHE A 35 76.27 202.30 -134.22
C PHE A 35 77.15 201.08 -134.59
N LEU A 36 78.31 201.30 -135.21
CA LEU A 36 79.30 200.25 -135.49
C LEU A 36 79.91 199.65 -134.21
N GLN A 37 80.00 200.42 -133.12
CA GLN A 37 80.50 199.94 -131.83
C GLN A 37 79.44 199.12 -131.08
N GLU A 38 78.17 199.51 -131.15
CA GLU A 38 77.04 198.71 -130.65
C GLU A 38 76.88 197.40 -131.45
N GLN A 39 76.93 197.44 -132.79
CA GLN A 39 76.95 196.22 -133.62
C GLN A 39 78.07 195.25 -133.21
N ARG A 40 79.27 195.74 -132.91
CA ARG A 40 80.36 194.89 -132.39
C ARG A 40 80.05 194.30 -131.01
N ARG A 41 79.39 195.05 -130.12
CA ARG A 41 78.98 194.56 -128.79
C ARG A 41 77.88 193.51 -128.87
N GLU A 42 76.89 193.73 -129.74
CA GLU A 42 75.83 192.76 -130.02
C GLU A 42 76.38 191.48 -130.65
N ALA A 43 77.29 191.59 -131.63
CA ALA A 43 77.95 190.43 -132.22
C ALA A 43 78.72 189.59 -131.18
N ILE A 44 79.45 190.23 -130.26
CA ILE A 44 80.15 189.54 -129.17
C ILE A 44 79.15 188.89 -128.18
N ARG A 45 78.03 189.56 -127.87
CA ARG A 45 76.96 188.95 -127.06
C ARG A 45 76.33 187.73 -127.73
N GLY A 46 76.08 187.80 -129.05
CA GLY A 46 75.60 186.66 -129.84
C GLY A 46 76.55 185.46 -129.71
N GLN A 47 77.84 185.68 -130.01
CA GLN A 47 78.88 184.64 -129.90
C GLN A 47 78.96 184.01 -128.51
N LEU A 48 78.84 184.79 -127.43
CA LEU A 48 78.84 184.26 -126.07
C LEU A 48 77.57 183.47 -125.71
N LEU A 49 76.42 183.85 -126.27
CA LEU A 49 75.16 183.10 -126.10
C LEU A 49 75.18 181.79 -126.89
N ASP A 50 75.72 181.81 -128.11
CA ASP A 50 75.89 180.61 -128.94
C ASP A 50 76.89 179.64 -128.27
N TYR A 51 78.04 180.14 -127.78
CA TYR A 51 78.99 179.32 -127.02
C TYR A 51 78.37 178.70 -125.75
N LYS A 52 77.52 179.45 -125.02
CA LYS A 52 76.76 178.90 -123.89
C LYS A 52 75.74 177.83 -124.31
N ARG A 53 75.08 178.02 -125.45
CA ARG A 53 74.15 177.04 -126.03
C ARG A 53 74.89 175.77 -126.43
N ASP A 54 76.08 175.90 -127.00
CA ASP A 54 76.92 174.76 -127.39
C ASP A 54 77.42 173.95 -126.19
N ILE A 55 77.84 174.60 -125.10
CA ILE A 55 78.17 173.88 -123.84
C ILE A 55 76.95 173.14 -123.30
N GLY A 56 75.79 173.79 -123.19
CA GLY A 56 74.57 173.13 -122.72
C GLY A 56 74.15 171.95 -123.61
N ASN A 57 74.34 172.06 -124.93
CA ASN A 57 74.13 170.97 -125.87
C ASN A 57 75.12 169.81 -125.65
N CYS A 58 76.36 170.07 -125.23
CA CYS A 58 77.35 169.04 -124.90
C CYS A 58 77.02 168.30 -123.60
N ASP A 59 76.53 168.98 -122.56
CA ASP A 59 76.12 168.34 -121.30
C ASP A 59 74.89 167.43 -121.49
N VAL A 60 73.91 167.87 -122.30
CA VAL A 60 72.76 167.04 -122.69
C VAL A 60 73.20 165.82 -123.49
N LYS A 61 74.13 165.95 -124.45
CA LYS A 61 74.70 164.80 -125.17
C LYS A 61 75.42 163.82 -124.25
N THR A 62 76.16 164.31 -123.26
CA THR A 62 76.92 163.49 -122.32
C THR A 62 76.00 162.69 -121.40
N SER A 63 74.99 163.32 -120.81
CA SER A 63 73.98 162.65 -119.96
C SER A 63 73.10 161.66 -120.74
N LEU A 64 72.79 161.93 -122.01
CA LEU A 64 72.13 160.98 -122.91
C LEU A 64 73.03 159.76 -123.21
N PHE A 65 74.34 159.95 -123.34
CA PHE A 65 75.29 158.85 -123.55
C PHE A 65 75.41 157.97 -122.29
N GLU A 66 75.53 158.57 -121.09
CA GLU A 66 75.61 157.81 -119.84
C GLU A 66 74.32 157.05 -119.52
N SER A 67 73.15 157.68 -119.67
CA SER A 67 71.86 157.00 -119.48
C SER A 67 71.66 155.85 -120.50
N SER A 68 72.10 156.03 -121.75
CA SER A 68 72.14 154.94 -122.74
C SER A 68 73.08 153.81 -122.31
N LYS A 69 74.30 154.12 -121.85
CA LYS A 69 75.28 153.14 -121.36
C LYS A 69 74.72 152.35 -120.17
N HIS A 70 74.09 153.01 -119.19
CA HIS A 70 73.41 152.36 -118.07
C HIS A 70 72.24 151.48 -118.54
N HIS A 71 71.45 151.93 -119.52
CA HIS A 71 70.39 151.11 -120.11
C HIS A 71 70.94 149.83 -120.75
N TYR A 72 72.01 149.93 -121.55
CA TYR A 72 72.66 148.76 -122.16
C TYR A 72 73.21 147.79 -121.12
N VAL A 73 73.88 148.27 -120.06
CA VAL A 73 74.39 147.43 -118.97
C VAL A 73 73.24 146.75 -118.23
N ARG A 74 72.19 147.49 -117.87
CA ARG A 74 70.99 146.93 -117.22
C ARG A 74 70.34 145.85 -118.10
N LYS A 75 70.17 146.09 -119.40
CA LYS A 75 69.65 145.10 -120.36
C LYS A 75 70.59 143.92 -120.61
N ALA A 76 71.88 144.05 -120.37
CA ALA A 76 72.81 142.92 -120.39
C ALA A 76 72.67 142.04 -119.12
N VAL A 77 72.52 142.67 -117.95
CA VAL A 77 72.28 141.97 -116.67
C VAL A 77 70.91 141.28 -116.66
N GLU A 78 69.83 141.97 -117.05
CA GLU A 78 68.49 141.40 -117.16
C GLU A 78 68.47 140.15 -118.08
N ARG A 79 69.23 140.18 -119.19
CA ARG A 79 69.38 139.02 -120.09
C ARG A 79 70.17 137.87 -119.46
N ARG A 80 71.25 138.14 -118.70
CA ARG A 80 72.01 137.09 -118.00
C ARG A 80 71.18 136.41 -116.92
N VAL A 81 70.51 137.18 -116.07
CA VAL A 81 69.63 136.64 -115.02
C VAL A 81 68.48 135.85 -115.63
N GLY A 82 67.88 136.33 -116.72
CA GLY A 82 66.85 135.59 -117.46
C GLY A 82 67.36 134.25 -118.02
N ALA A 83 68.59 134.20 -118.55
CA ALA A 83 69.20 132.97 -119.06
C ALA A 83 69.50 131.96 -117.93
N GLU A 84 70.07 132.42 -116.81
CA GLU A 84 70.34 131.56 -115.63
C GLU A 84 69.04 131.01 -115.02
N GLN A 85 67.99 131.83 -114.92
CA GLN A 85 66.67 131.39 -114.48
C GLN A 85 66.06 130.35 -115.42
N GLN A 86 66.15 130.55 -116.73
CA GLN A 86 65.71 129.55 -117.72
C GLN A 86 66.49 128.23 -117.62
N GLN A 87 67.80 128.29 -117.40
CA GLN A 87 68.64 127.10 -117.21
C GLN A 87 68.26 126.33 -115.94
N HIS A 88 68.06 127.03 -114.81
CA HIS A 88 67.59 126.39 -113.58
C HIS A 88 66.19 125.80 -113.71
N GLN A 89 65.27 126.51 -114.38
CA GLN A 89 63.92 126.00 -114.64
C GLN A 89 63.97 124.73 -115.50
N ALA A 90 64.77 124.71 -116.57
CA ALA A 90 64.98 123.53 -117.39
C ALA A 90 65.56 122.33 -116.61
N GLN A 91 66.48 122.56 -115.66
CA GLN A 91 67.01 121.51 -114.78
C GLN A 91 65.93 120.96 -113.82
N ILE A 92 65.09 121.83 -113.25
CA ILE A 92 63.97 121.43 -112.39
C ILE A 92 62.96 120.60 -113.19
N ASP A 93 62.61 121.04 -114.39
CA ASP A 93 61.64 120.34 -115.23
C ASP A 93 62.20 119.01 -115.77
N GLN A 94 63.50 118.92 -116.10
CA GLN A 94 64.16 117.63 -116.36
C GLN A 94 64.05 116.67 -115.17
N ARG A 95 64.28 117.14 -113.94
CA ARG A 95 64.11 116.32 -112.72
C ARG A 95 62.66 115.88 -112.53
N ARG A 96 61.68 116.77 -112.77
CA ARG A 96 60.25 116.46 -112.71
C ARG A 96 59.85 115.43 -113.76
N CYS A 97 60.32 115.54 -114.99
CA CYS A 97 60.05 114.55 -116.04
C CYS A 97 60.61 113.17 -115.69
N ARG A 98 61.86 113.09 -115.22
CA ARG A 98 62.44 111.82 -114.73
C ARG A 98 61.64 111.22 -113.58
N PHE A 99 61.20 112.05 -112.63
CA PHE A 99 60.42 111.58 -111.49
C PHE A 99 59.01 111.09 -111.89
N LYS A 100 58.34 111.79 -112.83
CA LYS A 100 57.08 111.33 -113.41
C LYS A 100 57.23 109.97 -114.09
N GLN A 101 58.26 109.81 -114.93
CA GLN A 101 58.56 108.54 -115.59
C GLN A 101 58.78 107.40 -114.58
N MET A 102 59.56 107.63 -113.51
CA MET A 102 59.72 106.63 -112.45
C MET A 102 58.40 106.25 -111.78
N LEU A 103 57.56 107.22 -111.41
CA LEU A 103 56.25 106.96 -110.81
C LEU A 103 55.26 106.27 -111.76
N GLU A 104 55.32 106.57 -113.06
CA GLU A 104 54.52 105.92 -114.09
C GLU A 104 54.95 104.44 -114.23
N MET A 105 56.26 104.16 -114.29
CA MET A 105 56.80 102.79 -114.30
C MET A 105 56.43 102.01 -113.01
N GLU A 106 56.56 102.61 -111.83
CA GLU A 106 56.18 101.98 -110.55
C GLU A 106 54.67 101.67 -110.50
N LYS A 107 53.83 102.58 -111.00
CA LYS A 107 52.38 102.37 -111.10
C LYS A 107 52.04 101.23 -112.05
N GLU A 108 52.67 101.17 -113.21
CA GLU A 108 52.46 100.10 -114.20
C GLU A 108 52.89 98.74 -113.65
N GLN A 109 54.05 98.67 -112.96
CA GLN A 109 54.51 97.46 -112.29
C GLN A 109 53.52 96.96 -111.22
N LEU A 110 53.01 97.85 -110.36
CA LEU A 110 52.03 97.48 -109.33
C LEU A 110 50.68 97.02 -109.94
N LEU A 111 50.25 97.59 -111.07
CA LEU A 111 49.05 97.12 -111.77
C LEU A 111 49.26 95.72 -112.35
N LEU A 112 50.39 95.46 -113.01
CA LEU A 112 50.74 94.13 -113.53
C LEU A 112 50.84 93.08 -112.42
N GLU A 113 51.47 93.39 -111.29
CA GLU A 113 51.50 92.50 -110.13
C GLU A 113 50.11 92.14 -109.61
N MET A 114 49.20 93.13 -109.56
CA MET A 114 47.82 92.91 -109.11
C MET A 114 47.03 92.07 -110.11
N GLU A 115 47.21 92.29 -111.41
CA GLU A 115 46.57 91.48 -112.46
C GLU A 115 47.06 90.02 -112.42
N VAL A 116 48.37 89.81 -112.32
CA VAL A 116 48.99 88.48 -112.20
C VAL A 116 48.45 87.74 -110.96
N LYS A 117 48.54 88.34 -109.77
CA LYS A 117 48.05 87.75 -108.50
C LYS A 117 46.54 87.44 -108.56
N MET A 118 45.76 88.28 -109.25
CA MET A 118 44.31 88.06 -109.43
C MET A 118 43.98 86.98 -110.46
N THR A 119 44.84 86.75 -111.47
CA THR A 119 44.69 85.62 -112.39
C THR A 119 45.13 84.31 -111.75
N GLU A 120 46.28 84.30 -111.08
CA GLU A 120 46.82 83.13 -110.34
C GLU A 120 45.80 82.65 -109.30
N MET A 121 45.33 83.53 -108.43
CA MET A 121 44.34 83.19 -107.40
C MET A 121 43.02 82.67 -107.98
N LYS A 122 42.61 83.10 -109.18
CA LYS A 122 41.43 82.53 -109.87
C LYS A 122 41.71 81.12 -110.39
N THR A 123 42.88 80.90 -111.01
CA THR A 123 43.25 79.57 -111.52
C THR A 123 43.47 78.56 -110.40
N GLU A 124 44.15 78.94 -109.30
CA GLU A 124 44.37 78.10 -108.12
C GLU A 124 43.06 77.71 -107.41
N ARG A 125 42.10 78.65 -107.31
CA ARG A 125 40.77 78.34 -106.76
C ARG A 125 39.99 77.37 -107.63
N LEU A 126 40.14 77.45 -108.95
CA LEU A 126 39.49 76.54 -109.89
C LEU A 126 40.16 75.16 -109.89
N SER A 127 41.49 75.07 -109.87
CA SER A 127 42.21 73.78 -109.77
C SER A 127 41.94 73.10 -108.43
N GLY A 128 42.05 73.83 -107.30
CA GLY A 128 41.74 73.28 -105.97
C GLY A 128 40.28 72.84 -105.81
N MET A 129 39.33 73.47 -106.52
CA MET A 129 37.95 72.99 -106.60
C MET A 129 37.83 71.71 -107.45
N GLN A 130 38.52 71.62 -108.59
CA GLN A 130 38.55 70.44 -109.44
C GLN A 130 39.19 69.23 -108.74
N GLU A 131 40.35 69.41 -108.11
CA GLU A 131 41.04 68.41 -107.29
C GLU A 131 40.14 67.89 -106.16
N ARG A 132 39.43 68.79 -105.47
CA ARG A 132 38.49 68.41 -104.41
C ARG A 132 37.29 67.62 -104.94
N LEU A 133 36.78 67.96 -106.12
CA LEU A 133 35.71 67.21 -106.78
C LEU A 133 36.19 65.82 -107.21
N GLN A 134 37.38 65.72 -107.80
CA GLN A 134 38.02 64.45 -108.17
C GLN A 134 38.23 63.56 -106.93
N PHE A 135 38.77 64.10 -105.84
CA PHE A 135 38.93 63.36 -104.58
C PHE A 135 37.60 62.83 -104.02
N LEU A 136 36.53 63.62 -104.07
CA LEU A 136 35.20 63.18 -103.60
C LEU A 136 34.57 62.12 -104.55
N GLN A 137 34.82 62.22 -105.85
CA GLN A 137 34.42 61.20 -106.83
C GLN A 137 35.18 59.90 -106.56
N GLU A 138 36.52 59.93 -106.53
CA GLU A 138 37.35 58.76 -106.20
C GLU A 138 36.94 58.13 -104.86
N ARG A 139 36.67 58.93 -103.83
CA ARG A 139 36.23 58.41 -102.54
C ARG A 139 34.90 57.68 -102.63
N SER A 140 33.89 58.28 -103.26
CA SER A 140 32.57 57.64 -103.39
C SER A 140 32.61 56.41 -104.32
N GLU A 141 33.49 56.39 -105.32
CA GLU A 141 33.75 55.21 -106.13
C GLU A 141 34.47 54.09 -105.36
N ARG A 142 35.46 54.41 -104.52
CA ARG A 142 36.12 53.45 -103.62
C ARG A 142 35.13 52.83 -102.63
N GLU A 143 34.29 53.64 -101.99
CA GLU A 143 33.25 53.18 -101.06
C GLU A 143 32.21 52.28 -101.78
N ARG A 144 31.79 52.66 -103.01
CA ARG A 144 30.94 51.80 -103.86
C ARG A 144 31.62 50.47 -104.21
N LEU A 145 32.89 50.49 -104.60
CA LEU A 145 33.64 49.29 -104.96
C LEU A 145 33.81 48.34 -103.76
N GLN A 146 34.07 48.87 -102.56
CA GLN A 146 34.14 48.08 -101.32
C GLN A 146 32.82 47.35 -101.04
N GLN A 147 31.69 48.05 -101.12
CA GLN A 147 30.36 47.45 -100.96
C GLN A 147 30.08 46.38 -102.01
N VAL A 148 30.48 46.60 -103.27
CA VAL A 148 30.37 45.60 -104.33
C VAL A 148 31.24 44.37 -104.02
N THR A 149 32.49 44.55 -103.58
CA THR A 149 33.35 43.40 -103.20
C THR A 149 32.81 42.63 -102.01
N GLU A 150 32.33 43.29 -100.96
CA GLU A 150 31.71 42.61 -99.81
C GLU A 150 30.46 41.82 -100.20
N LYS A 151 29.64 42.37 -101.11
CA LYS A 151 28.44 41.68 -101.60
C LYS A 151 28.77 40.51 -102.52
N LEU A 152 29.79 40.64 -103.38
CA LEU A 152 30.31 39.53 -104.17
C LEU A 152 30.92 38.43 -103.29
N GLU A 153 31.64 38.79 -102.21
CA GLU A 153 32.14 37.82 -101.23
C GLU A 153 31.02 37.10 -100.46
N GLN A 154 29.97 37.83 -100.05
CA GLN A 154 28.79 37.23 -99.39
C GLN A 154 28.10 36.23 -100.34
N LEU A 155 27.81 36.65 -101.57
CA LEU A 155 27.24 35.77 -102.60
C LEU A 155 28.16 34.59 -102.92
N PHE A 156 29.48 34.78 -102.96
CA PHE A 156 30.44 33.68 -103.15
C PHE A 156 30.34 32.66 -102.01
N ARG A 157 30.37 33.09 -100.75
CA ARG A 157 30.25 32.19 -99.58
C ARG A 157 28.90 31.46 -99.51
N GLU A 158 27.83 32.06 -100.03
CA GLU A 158 26.47 31.50 -100.03
C GLU A 158 26.21 30.57 -101.23
N GLN A 159 26.72 30.90 -102.41
CA GLN A 159 26.51 30.13 -103.65
C GLN A 159 27.54 29.01 -103.80
N ASP A 160 28.79 29.22 -103.41
CA ASP A 160 29.82 28.20 -103.47
C ASP A 160 29.43 26.97 -102.63
N HIS A 161 29.53 25.80 -103.25
CA HIS A 161 29.25 24.53 -102.61
C HIS A 161 30.42 24.07 -101.75
N GLU A 162 31.66 24.42 -102.11
CA GLU A 162 32.86 23.98 -101.38
C GLU A 162 32.95 24.66 -100.01
N THR A 163 32.79 25.97 -99.94
CA THR A 163 32.74 26.77 -98.72
C THR A 163 31.62 26.30 -97.78
N ARG A 164 30.41 26.06 -98.32
CA ARG A 164 29.29 25.52 -97.53
C ARG A 164 29.58 24.11 -97.01
N SER A 165 30.16 23.24 -97.83
CA SER A 165 30.57 21.89 -97.44
C SER A 165 31.65 21.91 -96.35
N ALA A 166 32.64 22.78 -96.47
CA ALA A 166 33.70 22.94 -95.48
C ALA A 166 33.16 23.47 -94.14
N LEU A 167 32.23 24.41 -94.17
CA LEU A 167 31.54 24.91 -92.96
C LEU A 167 30.66 23.83 -92.30
N SER A 168 29.97 22.99 -93.09
CA SER A 168 29.21 21.85 -92.55
C SER A 168 30.13 20.86 -91.85
N ARG A 169 31.20 20.41 -92.53
CA ARG A 169 32.20 19.49 -91.97
C ARG A 169 32.83 20.05 -90.69
N ARG A 170 33.11 21.35 -90.62
CA ARG A 170 33.64 21.99 -89.40
C ARG A 170 32.63 21.95 -88.25
N ARG A 171 31.34 22.18 -88.51
CA ARG A 171 30.27 22.06 -87.51
C ARG A 171 30.09 20.61 -87.06
N GLU A 172 30.11 19.66 -87.98
CA GLU A 172 30.06 18.23 -87.68
C GLU A 172 31.23 17.80 -86.78
N GLN A 173 32.45 18.26 -87.06
CA GLN A 173 33.62 18.03 -86.22
C GLN A 173 33.46 18.61 -84.81
N GLN A 174 32.90 19.81 -84.67
CA GLN A 174 32.60 20.42 -83.36
C GLN A 174 31.57 19.58 -82.58
N VAL A 175 30.47 19.18 -83.22
CA VAL A 175 29.45 18.30 -82.62
C VAL A 175 30.03 16.93 -82.23
N CYS A 176 30.95 16.37 -83.02
CA CYS A 176 31.67 15.15 -82.67
C CYS A 176 32.58 15.33 -81.45
N GLN A 177 33.26 16.46 -81.32
CA GLN A 177 34.08 16.79 -80.14
C GLN A 177 33.23 16.96 -78.88
N GLU A 178 32.12 17.71 -78.98
CA GLU A 178 31.15 17.90 -77.88
C GLU A 178 30.55 16.56 -77.41
N ARG A 179 30.13 15.70 -78.35
CA ARG A 179 29.65 14.35 -78.04
C ARG A 179 30.72 13.47 -77.39
N ALA A 180 31.98 13.58 -77.83
CA ALA A 180 33.08 12.85 -77.22
C ALA A 180 33.34 13.29 -75.76
N VAL A 181 33.17 14.59 -75.45
CA VAL A 181 33.21 15.09 -74.07
C VAL A 181 32.02 14.56 -73.27
N GLN A 182 30.80 14.63 -73.80
CA GLN A 182 29.59 14.11 -73.13
C GLN A 182 29.68 12.60 -72.81
N VAL A 183 30.26 11.80 -73.70
CA VAL A 183 30.48 10.36 -73.46
C VAL A 183 31.51 10.14 -72.34
N ARG A 184 32.57 10.96 -72.26
CA ARG A 184 33.56 10.88 -71.17
C ARG A 184 32.95 11.25 -69.83
N THR A 185 32.18 12.34 -69.74
CA THR A 185 31.53 12.74 -68.48
C THR A 185 30.55 11.67 -68.00
N GLN A 186 29.76 11.07 -68.90
CA GLN A 186 28.88 9.95 -68.56
C GLN A 186 29.63 8.68 -68.12
N GLN A 187 30.85 8.45 -68.61
CA GLN A 187 31.69 7.33 -68.17
C GLN A 187 32.27 7.59 -66.76
N GLU A 188 32.72 8.82 -66.49
CA GLU A 188 33.19 9.24 -65.17
C GLU A 188 32.05 9.20 -64.12
N GLU A 189 30.86 9.67 -64.46
CA GLU A 189 29.66 9.58 -63.61
C GLU A 189 29.31 8.13 -63.27
N LYS A 190 29.35 7.22 -64.26
CA LYS A 190 29.13 5.77 -64.03
C LYS A 190 30.24 5.11 -63.23
N GLN A 191 31.46 5.64 -63.24
CA GLN A 191 32.54 5.16 -62.36
C GLN A 191 32.27 5.59 -60.92
N ARG A 192 31.94 6.87 -60.69
CA ARG A 192 31.57 7.38 -59.36
C ARG A 192 30.36 6.64 -58.77
N GLN A 193 29.31 6.42 -59.56
CA GLN A 193 28.13 5.64 -59.13
C GLN A 193 28.52 4.23 -58.66
N ARG A 194 29.45 3.55 -59.33
CA ARG A 194 29.93 2.22 -58.92
C ARG A 194 30.82 2.26 -57.67
N GLU A 195 31.52 3.36 -57.44
CA GLU A 195 32.31 3.58 -56.24
C GLU A 195 31.39 3.88 -55.05
N GLU A 196 30.35 4.70 -55.26
CA GLU A 196 29.27 4.97 -54.31
C GLU A 196 28.47 3.70 -53.97
N GLU A 197 28.08 2.89 -54.96
CA GLU A 197 27.40 1.60 -54.77
C GLU A 197 28.23 0.65 -53.88
N ARG A 198 29.52 0.47 -54.18
CA ARG A 198 30.41 -0.37 -53.36
C ARG A 198 30.56 0.13 -51.94
N TRP A 199 30.69 1.45 -51.76
CA TRP A 199 30.78 2.05 -50.43
C TRP A 199 29.47 1.90 -49.63
N ILE A 200 28.32 1.95 -50.31
CA ILE A 200 27.02 1.64 -49.69
C ILE A 200 26.95 0.16 -49.31
N ASP A 201 27.40 -0.76 -50.16
CA ASP A 201 27.44 -2.20 -49.87
C ASP A 201 28.33 -2.49 -48.64
N GLU A 202 29.54 -1.92 -48.57
CA GLU A 202 30.45 -2.02 -47.42
C GLU A 202 29.79 -1.54 -46.11
N LEU A 203 29.10 -0.39 -46.15
CA LEU A 203 28.36 0.13 -44.99
C LEU A 203 27.18 -0.76 -44.56
N LEU A 204 26.50 -1.39 -45.52
CA LEU A 204 25.40 -2.32 -45.25
C LEU A 204 25.91 -3.64 -44.65
N GLU A 205 27.06 -4.13 -45.08
CA GLU A 205 27.73 -5.28 -44.46
C GLU A 205 28.14 -4.98 -43.02
N ASP A 206 28.71 -3.81 -42.74
CA ASP A 206 29.08 -3.39 -41.38
C ASP A 206 27.86 -3.26 -40.43
N ASP A 207 26.75 -2.71 -40.91
CA ASP A 207 25.49 -2.61 -40.14
C ASP A 207 24.85 -3.99 -39.91
N GLN A 208 24.89 -4.90 -40.89
CA GLN A 208 24.48 -6.30 -40.70
C GLN A 208 25.33 -6.98 -39.63
N GLN A 209 26.66 -6.89 -39.72
CA GLN A 209 27.56 -7.44 -38.71
C GLN A 209 27.33 -6.84 -37.32
N ALA A 210 26.99 -5.55 -37.22
CA ALA A 210 26.67 -4.90 -35.94
C ALA A 210 25.37 -5.48 -35.34
N LYS A 211 24.34 -5.69 -36.15
CA LYS A 211 23.08 -6.34 -35.75
C LYS A 211 23.31 -7.79 -35.30
N ASP A 212 24.05 -8.57 -36.08
CA ASP A 212 24.39 -9.96 -35.72
C ASP A 212 25.13 -10.04 -34.38
N LYS A 213 26.08 -9.12 -34.12
CA LYS A 213 26.78 -9.02 -32.82
C LYS A 213 25.80 -8.73 -31.68
N LEU A 214 24.83 -7.82 -31.87
CA LEU A 214 23.80 -7.50 -30.87
C LEU A 214 22.83 -8.67 -30.62
N ASP A 215 22.46 -9.39 -31.67
CA ASP A 215 21.59 -10.57 -31.57
C ASP A 215 22.32 -11.76 -30.92
N HIS A 216 23.60 -11.96 -31.21
CA HIS A 216 24.45 -12.93 -30.51
C HIS A 216 24.56 -12.62 -29.01
N LEU A 217 24.84 -11.37 -28.62
CA LEU A 217 24.86 -10.95 -27.22
C LEU A 217 23.49 -11.13 -26.55
N SER A 218 22.41 -10.79 -27.26
CA SER A 218 21.04 -10.99 -26.78
C SER A 218 20.69 -12.46 -26.59
N ALA A 219 21.14 -13.34 -27.49
CA ALA A 219 20.99 -14.79 -27.38
C ALA A 219 21.79 -15.37 -26.20
N GLN A 220 23.03 -14.92 -25.99
CA GLN A 220 23.85 -15.30 -24.82
C GLN A 220 23.16 -14.86 -23.50
N LEU A 221 22.66 -13.63 -23.42
CA LEU A 221 21.90 -13.14 -22.26
C LEU A 221 20.58 -13.88 -22.02
N ARG A 222 19.96 -14.46 -23.06
CA ARG A 222 18.80 -15.35 -22.92
C ARG A 222 19.24 -16.72 -22.39
N GLN A 223 20.32 -17.29 -22.92
CA GLN A 223 20.87 -18.57 -22.45
C GLN A 223 21.30 -18.50 -20.97
N GLN A 224 22.01 -17.44 -20.57
CA GLN A 224 22.40 -17.21 -19.17
C GLN A 224 21.19 -17.21 -18.23
N ARG A 225 20.15 -16.41 -18.54
CA ARG A 225 18.90 -16.38 -17.78
C ARG A 225 18.21 -17.74 -17.71
N VAL A 226 18.22 -18.52 -18.79
CA VAL A 226 17.68 -19.89 -18.78
C VAL A 226 18.52 -20.81 -17.88
N THR A 227 19.86 -20.70 -17.88
CA THR A 227 20.70 -21.50 -16.99
C THR A 227 20.53 -21.13 -15.51
N GLU A 228 20.38 -19.83 -15.19
CA GLU A 228 20.08 -19.35 -13.84
C GLU A 228 18.73 -19.89 -13.35
N GLN A 229 17.68 -19.80 -14.18
CA GLN A 229 16.37 -20.36 -13.89
C GLN A 229 16.42 -21.88 -13.67
N GLN A 230 17.20 -22.61 -14.47
CA GLN A 230 17.39 -24.06 -14.29
C GLN A 230 18.11 -24.39 -12.97
N GLN A 231 19.09 -23.58 -12.55
CA GLN A 231 19.78 -23.77 -11.27
C GLN A 231 18.84 -23.52 -10.08
N GLU A 232 18.07 -22.44 -10.11
CA GLU A 232 17.09 -22.14 -9.05
C GLU A 232 15.99 -23.21 -8.97
N LEU A 233 15.48 -23.70 -10.11
CA LEU A 233 14.52 -24.81 -10.12
C LEU A 233 15.11 -26.10 -9.53
N ARG A 234 16.39 -26.41 -9.79
CA ARG A 234 17.06 -27.56 -9.16
C ARG A 234 17.14 -27.38 -7.65
N ARG A 235 17.54 -26.20 -7.16
CA ARG A 235 17.58 -25.88 -5.73
C ARG A 235 16.21 -26.06 -5.07
N GLN A 236 15.14 -25.56 -5.69
CA GLN A 236 13.77 -25.71 -5.19
C GLN A 236 13.31 -27.17 -5.16
N MET A 237 13.71 -27.99 -6.15
CA MET A 237 13.44 -29.43 -6.15
C MET A 237 14.20 -30.15 -5.03
N GLU A 238 15.48 -29.86 -4.83
CA GLU A 238 16.28 -30.40 -3.73
C GLU A 238 15.73 -30.02 -2.35
N GLU A 239 15.35 -28.76 -2.14
CA GLU A 239 14.69 -28.30 -0.91
C GLU A 239 13.36 -29.03 -0.66
N LYS A 240 12.57 -29.25 -1.72
CA LYS A 240 11.30 -29.99 -1.64
C LYS A 240 11.51 -31.48 -1.35
N GLU A 241 12.57 -32.08 -1.88
CA GLU A 241 12.94 -33.46 -1.56
C GLU A 241 13.45 -33.62 -0.13
N LYS A 242 14.26 -32.69 0.37
CA LYS A 242 14.69 -32.64 1.79
C LYS A 242 13.49 -32.56 2.74
N ARG A 243 12.56 -31.61 2.50
CA ARG A 243 11.30 -31.52 3.28
C ARG A 243 10.45 -32.80 3.22
N ARG A 244 10.51 -33.53 2.10
CA ARG A 244 9.84 -34.84 1.96
C ARG A 244 10.55 -35.97 2.71
N GLN A 245 11.87 -35.89 2.90
CA GLN A 245 12.64 -36.81 3.75
C GLN A 245 12.39 -36.52 5.23
N GLU A 246 12.53 -35.26 5.66
CA GLU A 246 12.21 -34.78 7.01
C GLU A 246 10.78 -35.19 7.42
N GLY A 247 9.79 -34.97 6.54
CA GLY A 247 8.39 -35.36 6.78
C GLY A 247 8.10 -36.88 6.71
N LYS A 248 9.08 -37.72 6.34
CA LYS A 248 9.02 -39.19 6.54
C LYS A 248 9.64 -39.55 7.89
N GLU A 249 10.81 -38.99 8.20
CA GLU A 249 11.52 -39.21 9.47
C GLU A 249 10.62 -38.85 10.65
N GLN A 250 9.97 -37.68 10.61
CA GLN A 250 8.98 -37.26 11.61
C GLN A 250 7.84 -38.28 11.79
N LYS A 251 7.32 -38.86 10.69
CA LYS A 251 6.26 -39.87 10.76
C LYS A 251 6.75 -41.19 11.33
N GLU A 252 8.00 -41.57 11.09
CA GLU A 252 8.61 -42.73 11.73
C GLU A 252 8.82 -42.48 13.23
N GLU A 253 9.24 -41.29 13.63
CA GLU A 253 9.37 -40.89 15.04
C GLU A 253 8.01 -40.87 15.76
N GLU A 254 6.99 -40.26 15.16
CA GLU A 254 5.60 -40.32 15.64
C GLU A 254 5.12 -41.78 15.79
N SER A 255 5.38 -42.63 14.80
CA SER A 255 4.99 -44.05 14.84
C SER A 255 5.70 -44.81 15.97
N ARG A 256 7.00 -44.55 16.18
CA ARG A 256 7.80 -45.13 17.28
C ARG A 256 7.27 -44.64 18.64
N LEU A 257 6.92 -43.36 18.76
CA LEU A 257 6.40 -42.76 19.98
C LEU A 257 4.98 -43.25 20.33
N LEU A 258 4.10 -43.42 19.33
CA LEU A 258 2.80 -44.07 19.52
C LEU A 258 2.96 -45.54 19.95
N TRP A 259 3.94 -46.26 19.40
CA TRP A 259 4.23 -47.64 19.81
C TRP A 259 4.69 -47.71 21.28
N THR A 260 5.60 -46.83 21.72
CA THR A 260 6.04 -46.79 23.13
C THR A 260 4.94 -46.34 24.07
N GLN A 261 4.08 -45.39 23.68
CA GLN A 261 2.89 -45.01 24.44
C GLN A 261 1.94 -46.19 24.63
N ASN A 262 1.64 -46.94 23.57
CA ASN A 262 0.77 -48.14 23.65
C ASN A 262 1.37 -49.24 24.55
N GLN A 263 2.69 -49.45 24.50
CA GLN A 263 3.38 -50.36 25.43
C GLN A 263 3.26 -49.89 26.88
N ASN A 264 3.44 -48.58 27.14
CA ASN A 264 3.31 -48.02 28.48
C ASN A 264 1.87 -48.15 29.03
N LEU A 265 0.85 -47.86 28.22
CA LEU A 265 -0.56 -48.05 28.60
C LEU A 265 -0.86 -49.51 28.96
N LEU A 266 -0.35 -50.47 28.17
CA LEU A 266 -0.52 -51.90 28.45
C LEU A 266 0.19 -52.34 29.75
N LEU A 267 1.35 -51.75 30.06
CA LEU A 267 2.03 -51.95 31.35
C LEU A 267 1.28 -51.30 32.52
N GLU A 268 0.66 -50.15 32.32
CA GLU A 268 -0.19 -49.48 33.31
C GLU A 268 -1.46 -50.30 33.60
N ASP A 269 -2.13 -50.83 32.57
CA ASP A 269 -3.27 -51.73 32.73
C ASP A 269 -2.90 -53.01 33.49
N GLN A 270 -1.73 -53.60 33.21
CA GLN A 270 -1.21 -54.74 33.96
C GLN A 270 -0.97 -54.39 35.44
N ARG A 271 -0.36 -53.23 35.72
CA ARG A 271 -0.16 -52.74 37.11
C ARG A 271 -1.50 -52.52 37.80
N ASN A 272 -2.47 -51.90 37.13
CA ASN A 272 -3.82 -51.65 37.64
C ASN A 272 -4.57 -52.96 37.93
N LEU A 273 -4.43 -53.99 37.09
CA LEU A 273 -4.99 -55.32 37.34
C LEU A 273 -4.36 -55.97 38.57
N GLN A 274 -3.02 -55.89 38.71
CA GLN A 274 -2.30 -56.41 39.87
C GLN A 274 -2.72 -55.72 41.18
N LEU A 275 -2.86 -54.38 41.16
CA LEU A 275 -3.34 -53.60 42.31
C LEU A 275 -4.76 -54.03 42.71
N LYS A 276 -5.70 -54.09 41.76
CA LYS A 276 -7.08 -54.57 42.02
C LYS A 276 -7.11 -55.98 42.64
N LEU A 277 -6.25 -56.89 42.16
CA LEU A 277 -6.15 -58.24 42.72
C LEU A 277 -5.59 -58.22 44.15
N GLN A 278 -4.58 -57.38 44.43
CA GLN A 278 -4.04 -57.20 45.78
C GLN A 278 -5.08 -56.59 46.73
N GLU A 279 -5.85 -55.59 46.29
CA GLU A 279 -6.96 -55.01 47.06
C GLU A 279 -8.02 -56.05 47.40
N GLN A 280 -8.47 -56.86 46.42
CA GLN A 280 -9.40 -57.96 46.63
C GLN A 280 -8.86 -59.01 47.63
N GLN A 281 -7.59 -59.40 47.52
CA GLN A 281 -6.95 -60.31 48.46
C GLN A 281 -6.86 -59.71 49.87
N ASN A 282 -6.52 -58.42 49.99
CA ASN A 282 -6.43 -57.72 51.27
C ASN A 282 -7.81 -57.57 51.92
N HIS A 283 -8.85 -57.24 51.14
CA HIS A 283 -10.23 -57.19 51.62
C HIS A 283 -10.73 -58.57 52.08
N SER A 284 -10.47 -59.64 51.30
CA SER A 284 -10.76 -61.01 51.71
C SER A 284 -10.06 -61.38 53.04
N ARG A 285 -8.77 -61.04 53.19
CA ARG A 285 -8.02 -61.23 54.44
C ARG A 285 -8.59 -60.43 55.61
N GLN A 286 -9.09 -59.21 55.38
CA GLN A 286 -9.78 -58.40 56.40
C GLN A 286 -11.08 -59.08 56.83
N LEU A 287 -11.96 -59.43 55.88
CA LEU A 287 -13.21 -60.14 56.17
C LEU A 287 -13.00 -61.43 56.96
N VAL A 288 -11.98 -62.22 56.62
CA VAL A 288 -11.62 -63.45 57.37
C VAL A 288 -11.16 -63.12 58.81
N ARG A 289 -10.42 -62.03 59.03
CA ARG A 289 -10.06 -61.57 60.38
C ARG A 289 -11.30 -61.13 61.16
N ASP A 290 -12.20 -60.39 60.53
CA ASP A 290 -13.42 -59.86 61.16
C ASP A 290 -14.40 -60.99 61.53
N ILE A 291 -14.63 -61.95 60.62
CA ILE A 291 -15.40 -63.17 60.90
C ILE A 291 -14.77 -63.95 62.04
N ARG A 292 -13.45 -64.13 62.04
CA ARG A 292 -12.74 -64.81 63.14
C ARG A 292 -12.82 -64.03 64.46
N GLY A 293 -12.87 -62.70 64.41
CA GLY A 293 -13.13 -61.81 65.54
C GLY A 293 -14.52 -62.03 66.13
N LYS A 294 -15.57 -61.95 65.28
CA LYS A 294 -16.96 -62.19 65.67
C LYS A 294 -17.19 -63.60 66.22
N MET A 295 -16.57 -64.62 65.61
CA MET A 295 -16.64 -66.00 66.12
C MET A 295 -15.97 -66.15 67.50
N ARG A 296 -14.89 -65.41 67.78
CA ARG A 296 -14.27 -65.37 69.13
C ARG A 296 -15.11 -64.61 70.14
N GLN A 297 -15.76 -63.51 69.74
CA GLN A 297 -16.71 -62.77 70.59
C GLN A 297 -17.88 -63.68 70.96
N ARG A 298 -18.54 -64.30 69.96
CA ARG A 298 -19.63 -65.25 70.18
C ARG A 298 -19.24 -66.44 71.06
N ALA A 299 -18.03 -66.96 70.91
CA ALA A 299 -17.54 -68.05 71.77
C ALA A 299 -17.29 -67.60 73.23
N ARG A 300 -16.91 -66.34 73.46
CA ARG A 300 -16.81 -65.76 74.81
C ARG A 300 -18.19 -65.50 75.41
N GLU A 301 -19.09 -64.89 74.63
CA GLU A 301 -20.50 -64.68 75.01
C GLU A 301 -21.15 -66.00 75.44
N GLN A 302 -21.00 -67.07 74.65
CA GLN A 302 -21.47 -68.41 75.02
C GLN A 302 -20.79 -68.98 76.28
N GLN A 303 -19.50 -68.70 76.49
CA GLN A 303 -18.80 -69.14 77.70
C GLN A 303 -19.24 -68.34 78.94
N GLU A 304 -19.59 -67.06 78.78
CA GLU A 304 -20.14 -66.19 79.81
C GLU A 304 -21.59 -66.58 80.14
N GLU A 305 -22.43 -66.86 79.14
CA GLU A 305 -23.77 -67.45 79.30
C GLU A 305 -23.71 -68.75 80.10
N LEU A 306 -22.87 -69.71 79.71
CA LEU A 306 -22.70 -70.98 80.44
C LEU A 306 -22.16 -70.79 81.87
N GLN A 307 -21.36 -69.76 82.13
CA GLN A 307 -20.93 -69.41 83.49
C GLN A 307 -22.06 -68.80 84.33
N LEU A 308 -22.96 -68.02 83.72
CA LEU A 308 -24.15 -67.48 84.38
C LEU A 308 -25.15 -68.61 84.67
N ASP A 309 -25.43 -69.49 83.72
CA ASP A 309 -26.27 -70.67 83.91
C ASP A 309 -25.72 -71.57 85.02
N MET A 310 -24.39 -71.76 85.09
CA MET A 310 -23.77 -72.53 86.17
C MET A 310 -23.91 -71.85 87.54
N LYS A 311 -23.86 -70.52 87.62
CA LYS A 311 -24.15 -69.79 88.86
C LYS A 311 -25.61 -69.94 89.26
N ILE A 312 -26.54 -69.78 88.33
CA ILE A 312 -27.99 -69.95 88.59
C ILE A 312 -28.28 -71.38 89.09
N LEU A 313 -27.65 -72.41 88.49
CA LEU A 313 -27.78 -73.79 88.96
C LEU A 313 -27.12 -74.01 90.33
N GLN A 314 -26.00 -73.35 90.62
CA GLN A 314 -25.38 -73.38 91.96
C GLN A 314 -26.30 -72.73 93.01
N ASP A 315 -26.82 -71.54 92.75
CA ASP A 315 -27.76 -70.82 93.62
C ASP A 315 -29.06 -71.65 93.83
N GLN A 316 -29.61 -72.25 92.77
CA GLN A 316 -30.75 -73.16 92.87
C GLN A 316 -30.42 -74.41 93.69
N THR A 317 -29.26 -75.04 93.49
CA THR A 317 -28.88 -76.21 94.30
C THR A 317 -28.68 -75.85 95.77
N GLN A 318 -28.07 -74.70 96.09
CA GLN A 318 -27.97 -74.16 97.45
C GLN A 318 -29.37 -73.95 98.05
N GLN A 319 -30.26 -73.23 97.37
CA GLN A 319 -31.65 -73.06 97.79
C GLN A 319 -32.37 -74.41 98.02
N THR A 320 -32.15 -75.42 97.18
CA THR A 320 -32.74 -76.75 97.42
C THR A 320 -32.11 -77.52 98.58
N VAL A 321 -30.84 -77.25 98.93
CA VAL A 321 -30.19 -77.81 100.12
C VAL A 321 -30.72 -77.12 101.37
N ASP A 322 -30.80 -75.79 101.37
CA ASP A 322 -31.32 -74.99 102.48
C ASP A 322 -32.79 -75.34 102.77
N LEU A 323 -33.65 -75.37 101.74
CA LEU A 323 -35.04 -75.82 101.86
C LEU A 323 -35.16 -77.28 102.32
N ARG A 324 -34.20 -78.15 102.00
CA ARG A 324 -34.17 -79.53 102.51
C ARG A 324 -33.73 -79.59 103.98
N GLN A 325 -32.83 -78.71 104.41
CA GLN A 325 -32.40 -78.59 105.81
C GLN A 325 -33.55 -78.04 106.67
N GLU A 326 -34.15 -76.91 106.28
CA GLU A 326 -35.33 -76.36 106.98
C GLU A 326 -36.49 -77.39 107.03
N ALA A 327 -36.75 -78.10 105.93
CA ALA A 327 -37.79 -79.14 105.90
C ALA A 327 -37.42 -80.40 106.70
N ALA A 328 -36.14 -80.63 107.01
CA ALA A 328 -35.69 -81.69 107.91
C ALA A 328 -35.85 -81.25 109.38
N GLU A 329 -35.44 -80.04 109.72
CA GLU A 329 -35.58 -79.44 111.06
C GLU A 329 -37.05 -79.37 111.47
N ARG A 330 -37.93 -78.78 110.64
CA ARG A 330 -39.39 -78.75 110.90
C ARG A 330 -40.01 -80.14 111.02
N LYS A 331 -39.45 -81.16 110.34
CA LYS A 331 -39.89 -82.57 110.50
C LYS A 331 -39.42 -83.20 111.80
N VAL A 332 -38.30 -82.77 112.36
CA VAL A 332 -37.83 -83.20 113.70
C VAL A 332 -38.72 -82.56 114.77
N GLU A 333 -38.96 -81.25 114.70
CA GLU A 333 -39.85 -80.52 115.61
C GLU A 333 -41.25 -81.16 115.67
N ILE A 334 -41.89 -81.36 114.52
CA ILE A 334 -43.21 -82.02 114.44
C ILE A 334 -43.18 -83.45 115.01
N ARG A 335 -42.08 -84.19 114.86
CA ARG A 335 -41.94 -85.54 115.44
C ARG A 335 -41.80 -85.51 116.95
N GLU A 336 -41.07 -84.54 117.50
CA GLU A 336 -40.96 -84.37 118.96
C GLU A 336 -42.31 -83.97 119.57
N GLU A 337 -43.04 -83.04 118.94
CA GLU A 337 -44.39 -82.66 119.37
C GLU A 337 -45.36 -83.85 119.33
N GLN A 338 -45.34 -84.63 118.24
CA GLN A 338 -46.15 -85.85 118.12
C GLN A 338 -45.78 -86.90 119.18
N GLN A 339 -44.50 -87.08 119.49
CA GLN A 339 -44.06 -87.99 120.55
C GLN A 339 -44.54 -87.53 121.93
N ARG A 340 -44.40 -86.24 122.26
CA ARG A 340 -44.91 -85.66 123.52
C ARG A 340 -46.42 -85.80 123.64
N TYR A 341 -47.16 -85.59 122.55
CA TYR A 341 -48.62 -85.78 122.50
C TYR A 341 -49.05 -87.24 122.67
N LEU A 342 -48.34 -88.19 122.04
CA LEU A 342 -48.58 -89.63 122.21
C LEU A 342 -48.26 -90.11 123.63
N GLN A 343 -47.21 -89.59 124.26
CA GLN A 343 -46.89 -89.84 125.66
C GLN A 343 -48.04 -89.37 126.57
N TYR A 344 -48.50 -88.12 126.41
CA TYR A 344 -49.66 -87.59 127.14
C TYR A 344 -50.92 -88.45 126.96
N LEU A 345 -51.26 -88.83 125.73
CA LEU A 345 -52.39 -89.73 125.46
C LEU A 345 -52.22 -91.12 126.13
N SER A 346 -50.99 -91.63 126.22
CA SER A 346 -50.72 -92.91 126.89
C SER A 346 -50.93 -92.81 128.41
N GLU A 347 -50.56 -91.69 129.03
CA GLU A 347 -50.79 -91.43 130.46
C GLU A 347 -52.27 -91.27 130.78
N VAL A 348 -53.01 -90.52 129.95
CA VAL A 348 -54.47 -90.37 130.07
C VAL A 348 -55.16 -91.74 129.94
N ARG A 349 -54.76 -92.56 128.96
CA ARG A 349 -55.28 -93.92 128.79
C ARG A 349 -54.97 -94.84 129.97
N GLN A 350 -53.80 -94.69 130.62
CA GLN A 350 -53.48 -95.44 131.83
C GLN A 350 -54.33 -95.00 133.03
N ARG A 351 -54.64 -93.71 133.18
CA ARG A 351 -55.55 -93.21 134.23
C ARG A 351 -56.97 -93.76 134.02
N GLN A 352 -57.51 -93.64 132.81
CA GLN A 352 -58.82 -94.18 132.45
C GLN A 352 -58.93 -95.70 132.71
N LYS A 353 -57.88 -96.48 132.44
CA LYS A 353 -57.88 -97.92 132.76
C LYS A 353 -57.98 -98.20 134.26
N ARG A 354 -57.30 -97.42 135.11
CA ARG A 354 -57.39 -97.59 136.57
C ARG A 354 -58.80 -97.24 137.06
N GLU A 355 -59.35 -96.14 136.59
CA GLU A 355 -60.74 -95.75 136.87
C GLU A 355 -61.73 -96.84 136.40
N GLU A 356 -61.55 -97.39 135.19
CA GLU A 356 -62.35 -98.52 134.70
C GLU A 356 -62.20 -99.80 135.54
N GLU A 357 -61.01 -100.10 136.05
CA GLU A 357 -60.75 -101.27 136.90
C GLU A 357 -61.39 -101.10 138.29
N GLU A 358 -61.31 -99.91 138.88
CA GLU A 358 -62.03 -99.53 140.11
C GLU A 358 -63.56 -99.61 139.91
N TRP A 359 -64.07 -99.09 138.79
CA TRP A 359 -65.49 -99.23 138.43
C TRP A 359 -65.92 -100.68 138.20
N LYS A 360 -65.08 -101.52 137.58
CA LYS A 360 -65.38 -102.96 137.37
C LYS A 360 -65.43 -103.70 138.71
N GLN A 361 -64.51 -103.43 139.63
CA GLN A 361 -64.55 -104.01 140.98
C GLN A 361 -65.84 -103.64 141.71
N LEU A 362 -66.21 -102.35 141.73
CA LEU A 362 -67.49 -101.89 142.28
C LEU A 362 -68.72 -102.53 141.59
N LEU A 363 -68.66 -102.75 140.27
CA LEU A 363 -69.75 -103.38 139.53
C LEU A 363 -69.86 -104.88 139.83
N GLU A 364 -68.73 -105.58 139.96
CA GLU A 364 -68.67 -107.00 140.32
C GLU A 364 -69.16 -107.24 141.75
N GLU A 365 -68.78 -106.41 142.72
CA GLU A 365 -69.33 -106.43 144.08
C GLU A 365 -70.86 -106.26 144.07
N LYS A 366 -71.38 -105.28 143.32
CA LYS A 366 -72.83 -105.09 143.17
C LYS A 366 -73.51 -106.24 142.44
N HIS A 367 -72.84 -106.87 141.47
CA HIS A 367 -73.38 -108.04 140.78
C HIS A 367 -73.44 -109.27 141.71
N GLN A 368 -72.43 -109.46 142.57
CA GLN A 368 -72.43 -110.50 143.61
C GLN A 368 -73.52 -110.26 144.67
N GLU A 369 -73.75 -109.01 145.11
CA GLU A 369 -74.90 -108.66 145.97
C GLU A 369 -76.26 -109.00 145.33
N ILE A 370 -76.41 -108.80 144.01
CA ILE A 370 -77.65 -109.13 143.30
C ILE A 370 -77.81 -110.65 143.15
N LEU A 371 -76.75 -111.37 142.77
CA LEU A 371 -76.77 -112.82 142.62
C LEU A 371 -77.03 -113.54 143.95
N THR A 372 -76.44 -113.07 145.05
CA THR A 372 -76.71 -113.63 146.39
C THR A 372 -78.17 -113.42 146.81
N LYS A 373 -78.74 -112.22 146.61
CA LYS A 373 -80.18 -111.95 146.85
C LYS A 373 -81.10 -112.82 145.98
N GLN A 374 -80.79 -112.97 144.68
CA GLN A 374 -81.56 -113.83 143.79
C GLN A 374 -81.47 -115.31 144.20
N ASN A 375 -80.29 -115.81 144.58
CA ASN A 375 -80.11 -117.19 145.01
C ASN A 375 -80.84 -117.47 146.33
N GLN A 376 -80.85 -116.53 147.29
CA GLN A 376 -81.65 -116.63 148.51
C GLN A 376 -83.16 -116.69 148.20
N GLN A 377 -83.66 -115.89 147.25
CA GLN A 377 -85.06 -116.00 146.79
C GLN A 377 -85.35 -117.33 146.11
N ARG A 378 -84.49 -117.80 145.19
CA ARG A 378 -84.64 -119.10 144.53
C ARG A 378 -84.64 -120.26 145.52
N HIS A 379 -83.78 -120.22 146.54
CA HIS A 379 -83.71 -121.25 147.56
C HIS A 379 -84.99 -121.31 148.42
N ARG A 380 -85.53 -120.15 148.83
CA ARG A 380 -86.84 -120.06 149.49
C ARG A 380 -87.97 -120.61 148.61
N HIS A 381 -87.98 -120.28 147.32
CA HIS A 381 -88.97 -120.82 146.37
C HIS A 381 -88.82 -122.33 146.16
N GLN A 382 -87.60 -122.88 146.13
CA GLN A 382 -87.38 -124.32 146.07
C GLN A 382 -87.83 -125.03 147.35
N GLN A 383 -87.51 -124.51 148.53
CA GLN A 383 -87.96 -125.05 149.82
C GLN A 383 -89.50 -125.09 149.89
N ALA A 384 -90.18 -124.00 149.52
CA ALA A 384 -91.64 -123.97 149.47
C ALA A 384 -92.22 -124.98 148.45
N ARG A 385 -91.56 -125.18 147.30
CA ARG A 385 -91.96 -126.19 146.31
C ARG A 385 -91.75 -127.62 146.79
N SER A 386 -90.68 -127.87 147.54
CA SER A 386 -90.36 -129.19 148.11
C SER A 386 -91.35 -129.56 149.19
N HIS A 387 -91.64 -128.67 150.14
CA HIS A 387 -92.67 -128.91 151.16
C HIS A 387 -94.04 -129.16 150.54
N LEU A 388 -94.46 -128.36 149.56
CA LEU A 388 -95.76 -128.56 148.89
C LEU A 388 -95.80 -129.86 148.08
N MET A 389 -94.66 -130.35 147.59
CA MET A 389 -94.54 -131.67 146.97
C MET A 389 -94.62 -132.81 148.01
N GLU A 390 -93.98 -132.65 149.17
CA GLU A 390 -94.06 -133.60 150.30
C GLU A 390 -95.50 -133.74 150.80
N GLU A 391 -96.18 -132.63 151.11
CA GLU A 391 -97.60 -132.61 151.52
C GLU A 391 -98.52 -133.31 150.51
N VAL A 392 -98.31 -133.10 149.21
CA VAL A 392 -99.09 -133.75 148.14
C VAL A 392 -98.80 -135.26 148.06
N MET A 393 -97.55 -135.68 148.29
CA MET A 393 -97.16 -137.09 148.26
C MET A 393 -97.65 -137.83 149.51
N GLU A 394 -97.58 -137.21 150.69
CA GLU A 394 -98.14 -137.72 151.94
C GLU A 394 -99.66 -137.88 151.88
N ALA A 395 -100.38 -136.84 151.43
CA ALA A 395 -101.82 -136.91 151.22
C ALA A 395 -102.22 -138.05 150.25
N ARG A 396 -101.41 -138.29 149.22
CA ARG A 396 -101.64 -139.38 148.26
C ARG A 396 -101.32 -140.77 148.83
N HIS A 397 -100.31 -140.90 149.71
CA HIS A 397 -100.06 -142.12 150.45
C HIS A 397 -101.21 -142.45 151.43
N LEU A 398 -101.66 -141.46 152.20
CA LEU A 398 -102.81 -141.58 153.11
C LEU A 398 -104.11 -142.00 152.39
N GLN A 399 -104.37 -141.50 151.18
CA GLN A 399 -105.51 -141.94 150.37
C GLN A 399 -105.39 -143.40 149.90
N VAL A 400 -104.17 -143.90 149.63
CA VAL A 400 -103.94 -145.29 149.22
C VAL A 400 -104.05 -146.25 150.40
N GLN A 401 -103.47 -145.92 151.55
CA GLN A 401 -103.60 -146.72 152.79
C GLN A 401 -105.06 -146.83 153.23
N ASN A 402 -105.79 -145.71 153.35
CA ASN A 402 -107.21 -145.74 153.71
C ASN A 402 -108.06 -146.58 152.74
N ARG A 403 -107.71 -146.67 151.45
CA ARG A 403 -108.40 -147.55 150.49
C ARG A 403 -108.10 -149.04 150.68
N LEU A 404 -106.91 -149.39 151.18
CA LEU A 404 -106.53 -150.76 151.50
C LEU A 404 -107.20 -151.23 152.80
N ASP A 405 -107.16 -150.41 153.84
CA ASP A 405 -107.73 -150.74 155.16
C ASP A 405 -109.26 -150.91 155.10
N ASN A 406 -109.95 -150.03 154.36
CA ASN A 406 -111.39 -150.18 154.10
C ASN A 406 -111.75 -151.46 153.32
N ASN A 407 -110.83 -152.00 152.52
CA ASN A 407 -111.04 -153.30 151.84
C ASN A 407 -110.80 -154.49 152.78
N LEU A 408 -109.83 -154.38 153.70
CA LEU A 408 -109.61 -155.39 154.74
C LEU A 408 -110.80 -155.48 155.69
N HIS A 409 -111.34 -154.35 156.14
CA HIS A 409 -112.48 -154.31 157.05
C HIS A 409 -113.72 -155.02 156.47
N LYS A 410 -114.07 -154.72 155.20
CA LYS A 410 -115.20 -155.36 154.50
C LYS A 410 -115.03 -156.87 154.30
N LYS A 411 -113.79 -157.36 154.13
CA LYS A 411 -113.52 -158.80 154.05
C LYS A 411 -113.72 -159.50 155.39
N ALA A 412 -113.37 -158.85 156.50
CA ALA A 412 -113.54 -159.41 157.84
C ALA A 412 -115.03 -159.50 158.25
N GLU A 413 -115.86 -158.52 157.86
CA GLU A 413 -117.32 -158.57 158.07
C GLU A 413 -117.95 -159.75 157.34
N LEU A 414 -117.63 -159.93 156.05
CA LEU A 414 -118.11 -161.05 155.23
C LEU A 414 -117.66 -162.45 155.71
N GLN A 415 -116.63 -162.55 156.55
CA GLN A 415 -116.26 -163.81 157.21
C GLN A 415 -117.14 -164.09 158.43
N LYS A 416 -117.39 -163.08 159.27
CA LYS A 416 -118.25 -163.23 160.46
C LYS A 416 -119.69 -163.61 160.10
N GLU A 417 -120.24 -163.06 159.02
CA GLU A 417 -121.58 -163.43 158.53
C GLU A 417 -121.66 -164.90 158.09
N LYS A 418 -120.59 -165.44 157.50
CA LYS A 418 -120.52 -166.87 157.11
C LYS A 418 -120.43 -167.79 158.31
N GLU A 419 -119.70 -167.40 159.34
CA GLU A 419 -119.58 -168.17 160.58
C GLU A 419 -120.92 -168.20 161.34
N ALA A 420 -121.66 -167.08 161.37
CA ALA A 420 -123.01 -167.03 161.95
C ALA A 420 -124.00 -167.98 161.25
N LEU A 421 -123.97 -168.04 159.91
CA LEU A 421 -124.79 -168.98 159.12
C LEU A 421 -124.40 -170.46 159.31
N PHE A 422 -123.14 -170.74 159.67
CA PHE A 422 -122.70 -172.09 159.99
C PHE A 422 -123.18 -172.57 161.37
N GLN A 423 -123.33 -171.65 162.32
CA GLN A 423 -123.83 -171.97 163.66
C GLN A 423 -125.34 -172.26 163.65
N THR A 424 -126.14 -171.46 162.93
CA THR A 424 -127.59 -171.70 162.82
C THR A 424 -127.93 -173.04 162.16
N THR A 425 -127.14 -173.46 161.16
CA THR A 425 -127.35 -174.74 160.46
C THR A 425 -126.88 -175.97 161.25
N GLU A 426 -126.02 -175.83 162.26
CA GLU A 426 -125.72 -176.91 163.22
C GLU A 426 -126.85 -177.09 164.24
N GLU A 427 -127.47 -176.01 164.72
CA GLU A 427 -128.60 -176.09 165.66
C GLU A 427 -129.82 -176.82 165.06
N GLU A 428 -130.08 -176.63 163.76
CA GLU A 428 -131.14 -177.36 163.05
C GLU A 428 -130.92 -178.88 163.02
N LYS A 429 -129.66 -179.34 162.99
CA LYS A 429 -129.32 -180.78 162.96
C LYS A 429 -129.50 -181.47 164.30
N LEU A 430 -129.23 -180.77 165.41
CA LEU A 430 -129.34 -181.36 166.75
C LEU A 430 -130.79 -181.61 167.13
N LYS A 431 -131.70 -180.66 166.86
CA LYS A 431 -133.13 -180.80 167.16
C LYS A 431 -133.77 -182.00 166.45
N GLN A 432 -133.41 -182.26 165.19
CA GLN A 432 -133.89 -183.44 164.45
C GLN A 432 -133.40 -184.79 165.01
N LYS A 433 -132.28 -184.82 165.75
CA LYS A 433 -131.75 -186.07 166.33
C LYS A 433 -132.45 -186.47 167.64
N GLU A 434 -132.95 -185.52 168.41
CA GLU A 434 -133.60 -185.83 169.70
C GLU A 434 -134.98 -186.46 169.52
N GLU A 435 -135.79 -185.97 168.59
CA GLU A 435 -137.16 -186.46 168.42
C GLU A 435 -137.23 -187.91 167.91
N ARG A 436 -136.23 -188.34 167.11
CA ARG A 436 -136.12 -189.74 166.67
C ARG A 436 -135.97 -190.74 167.83
N LYS A 437 -135.50 -190.32 169.01
CA LYS A 437 -135.31 -191.24 170.15
C LYS A 437 -136.59 -191.57 170.91
N ARG A 438 -137.61 -190.70 170.89
CA ARG A 438 -138.86 -190.95 171.62
C ARG A 438 -139.78 -191.96 170.91
N PHE A 439 -139.58 -192.18 169.61
CA PHE A 439 -140.39 -193.12 168.81
C PHE A 439 -140.07 -194.61 169.04
N VAL A 440 -138.85 -194.96 169.48
CA VAL A 440 -138.43 -196.37 169.58
C VAL A 440 -138.90 -197.03 170.89
N GLY A 441 -139.13 -196.25 171.95
CA GLY A 441 -139.44 -196.76 173.30
C GLY A 441 -140.76 -197.52 173.43
N PHE A 442 -141.67 -197.41 172.46
CA PHE A 442 -142.96 -198.13 172.50
C PHE A 442 -142.82 -199.63 172.23
N MET A 443 -141.78 -200.07 171.51
CA MET A 443 -141.81 -201.37 170.81
C MET A 443 -141.36 -202.55 171.67
N LEU A 444 -140.51 -202.32 172.68
CA LEU A 444 -140.15 -203.39 173.61
C LEU A 444 -141.23 -203.55 174.68
N LEU A 445 -141.99 -204.62 174.48
CA LEU A 445 -142.13 -205.70 175.46
C LEU A 445 -142.70 -205.32 176.84
N LEU A 446 -143.94 -205.66 177.19
CA LEU A 446 -145.00 -206.42 176.49
C LEU A 446 -144.85 -207.96 176.33
N LEU A 447 -143.70 -208.56 175.96
CA LEU A 447 -143.71 -210.00 175.62
C LEU A 447 -143.91 -210.94 176.82
N LEU A 448 -143.34 -210.63 177.98
CA LEU A 448 -143.16 -211.60 179.07
C LEU A 448 -143.47 -210.94 180.42
N LEU A 449 -144.44 -211.35 181.24
CA LEU A 449 -145.34 -212.53 181.18
C LEU A 449 -144.62 -213.90 181.13
N CYS A 450 -145.27 -214.96 181.61
CA CYS A 450 -144.86 -216.36 181.43
C CYS A 450 -143.39 -216.72 181.70
N THR A 451 -142.99 -216.78 182.98
CA THR A 451 -142.45 -217.98 183.67
C THR A 451 -142.28 -217.68 185.15
#